data_AF-X1VRH8-F1
#
_entry.id   AF-X1VRH8-F1
#
_cell.length_a   1.000
_cell.length_b   1.000
_cell.length_c   1.000
_cell.angle_alpha   90.00
_cell.angle_beta   90.00
_cell.angle_gamma   90.00
#
_symmetry.space_group_name_H-M   'P 1'
#
loop_
_entity.id
_entity.type
_entity.pdbx_description
1 polymer ?
#
loop_
_entity_poly.entity_id
_entity_poly.type
_entity_poly.pdbx_seq_one_letter_code
_entity_poly.pdbx_strand_id
1 'polypeptide(L)' 'MDKNQAGPGSWIRGVLQQAEIPFRTMNGSKGGYMHLKVLIADDTVLTGSYNYSRNATYRNDENFLIIRDKEILEA' A
#
# COMPACT_ATOMS: atom_id res chain seq x y z
N MET A 1 -3.80 -11.12 21.14
CA MET A 1 -3.47 -11.58 19.77
C MET A 1 -2.16 -12.33 19.86
N ASP A 2 -2.21 -13.62 19.54
CA ASP A 2 -1.08 -14.54 19.54
C ASP A 2 -0.07 -14.13 18.46
N LYS A 3 1.22 -14.08 18.82
CA LYS A 3 2.33 -13.67 17.95
C LYS A 3 2.88 -14.83 17.08
N ASN A 4 2.32 -16.03 17.18
CA ASN A 4 2.77 -17.22 16.47
C ASN A 4 1.81 -17.74 15.39
N GLN A 5 0.82 -16.95 14.97
CA GLN A 5 0.04 -17.25 13.78
C GLN A 5 0.60 -16.45 12.59
N ALA A 6 0.79 -17.14 11.46
CA ALA A 6 1.30 -16.58 10.21
C ALA A 6 0.80 -15.14 10.00
N GLY A 7 1.73 -14.20 9.82
CA GLY A 7 1.39 -12.79 9.67
C GLY A 7 0.32 -12.57 8.59
N PRO A 8 -0.36 -11.41 8.60
CA PRO A 8 -1.54 -11.12 7.77
C PRO A 8 -1.36 -11.34 6.26
N GLY A 9 -0.13 -11.52 5.77
CA GLY A 9 0.17 -11.83 4.37
C GLY A 9 -0.35 -13.16 3.84
N SER A 10 -0.70 -14.15 4.68
CA SER A 10 -1.14 -15.46 4.19
C SER A 10 -2.55 -15.43 3.58
N TRP A 11 -3.53 -14.85 4.28
CA TRP A 11 -4.93 -14.82 3.81
C TRP A 11 -5.16 -13.80 2.70
N ILE A 12 -4.47 -12.64 2.74
CA ILE A 12 -4.56 -11.61 1.69
C ILE A 12 -4.12 -12.19 0.34
N ARG A 13 -3.05 -12.99 0.32
CA ARG A 13 -2.61 -13.69 -0.90
C ARG A 13 -3.70 -14.60 -1.46
N GLY A 14 -4.40 -15.34 -0.60
CA GLY A 14 -5.50 -16.21 -1.01
C GLY A 14 -6.66 -15.42 -1.64
N VAL A 15 -7.07 -14.31 -1.01
CA VAL A 15 -8.13 -13.44 -1.53
C VAL A 15 -7.75 -12.84 -2.90
N LEU A 16 -6.53 -12.31 -3.03
CA LEU A 16 -6.07 -11.72 -4.29
C LEU A 16 -5.97 -12.76 -5.40
N GLN A 17 -5.49 -13.96 -5.09
CA GLN A 17 -5.38 -15.06 -6.06
C GLN A 17 -6.76 -15.53 -6.54
N GLN A 18 -7.74 -15.69 -5.64
CA GLN A 18 -9.10 -16.07 -6.01
C GLN A 18 -9.77 -15.01 -6.89
N ALA A 19 -9.48 -13.73 -6.64
CA ALA A 19 -9.97 -12.62 -7.46
C ALA A 19 -9.17 -12.39 -8.75
N GLU A 20 -8.18 -13.25 -9.05
CA GLU A 20 -7.28 -13.13 -10.20
C GLU A 20 -6.52 -11.78 -10.25
N ILE A 21 -6.29 -11.18 -9.08
CA ILE A 21 -5.55 -9.92 -8.97
C ILE A 21 -4.04 -10.24 -8.89
N PRO A 22 -3.23 -9.75 -9.85
CA PRO A 22 -1.80 -9.97 -9.81
C PRO A 22 -1.18 -9.38 -8.54
N PHE A 23 -0.43 -10.19 -7.81
CA PHE A 23 0.26 -9.79 -6.58
C PHE A 23 1.73 -10.14 -6.65
N ARG A 24 2.60 -9.16 -6.39
CA ARG A 24 4.05 -9.35 -6.38
C ARG A 24 4.64 -8.82 -5.08
N THR A 25 5.42 -9.67 -4.41
CA THR A 25 6.30 -9.25 -3.32
C THR A 25 7.74 -9.40 -3.77
N MET A 26 8.48 -8.30 -3.76
CA MET A 26 9.92 -8.31 -4.01
C MET A 26 10.64 -8.17 -2.68
N ASN A 27 11.43 -9.17 -2.31
CA ASN A 27 12.26 -9.10 -1.11
C ASN A 27 13.52 -8.30 -1.45
N GLY A 28 13.81 -7.25 -0.70
CA GLY A 28 15.07 -6.52 -0.82
C GLY A 28 16.25 -7.39 -0.40
N SER A 29 17.40 -7.23 -1.06
CA SER A 29 18.62 -8.02 -0.80
C SER A 29 19.22 -7.84 0.61
N LYS A 30 18.75 -6.84 1.37
CA LYS A 30 19.21 -6.53 2.74
C LYS A 30 18.06 -6.26 3.73
N GLY A 31 16.88 -6.84 3.50
CA GLY A 31 15.75 -6.68 4.43
C GLY A 31 15.03 -5.33 4.35
N GLY A 32 15.19 -4.59 3.25
CA GLY A 32 14.40 -3.40 2.97
C GLY A 32 12.93 -3.76 2.77
N TYR A 33 12.03 -3.09 3.48
CA TYR A 33 10.59 -3.20 3.30
C TYR A 33 10.11 -2.21 2.23
N MET A 34 9.19 -2.64 1.37
CA MET A 34 8.48 -1.75 0.46
C MET A 34 7.63 -0.78 1.29
N HIS A 35 8.09 0.47 1.44
CA HIS A 35 7.52 1.43 2.40
C HIS A 35 6.70 2.55 1.74
N LEU A 36 6.66 2.62 0.42
CA LEU A 36 5.82 3.57 -0.30
C LEU A 36 4.34 3.27 -0.06
N LYS A 37 3.53 4.31 0.13
CA LYS A 37 2.06 4.20 0.17
C LYS A 37 1.51 4.95 -1.04
N VAL A 38 1.48 4.27 -2.17
CA VAL A 38 1.05 4.83 -3.46
C VAL A 38 -0.13 4.02 -3.96
N LEU A 39 -1.16 4.70 -4.45
CA LEU A 39 -2.29 4.12 -5.18
C LEU A 39 -2.48 4.89 -6.48
N ILE A 40 -2.63 4.16 -7.58
CA ILE A 40 -2.96 4.72 -8.89
C ILE A 40 -4.31 4.15 -9.29
N ALA A 41 -5.26 5.03 -9.60
CA ALA A 41 -6.57 4.69 -10.13
C ALA A 41 -6.88 5.63 -11.28
N ASP A 42 -6.94 5.08 -12.49
CA ASP A 42 -7.11 5.82 -13.73
C ASP A 42 -6.09 6.98 -13.86
N ASP A 43 -6.57 8.23 -13.90
CA ASP A 43 -5.79 9.47 -13.99
C ASP A 43 -5.53 10.13 -12.62
N THR A 44 -5.65 9.38 -11.53
CA THR A 44 -5.46 9.86 -10.17
C THR A 44 -4.38 9.07 -9.43
N VAL A 45 -3.43 9.78 -8.83
CA VAL A 45 -2.43 9.22 -7.93
C VAL A 45 -2.66 9.72 -6.51
N LEU A 46 -2.73 8.78 -5.57
CA LEU A 46 -2.82 9.04 -4.15
C LEU A 46 -1.51 8.60 -3.50
N THR A 47 -0.89 9.50 -2.75
CA THR A 47 0.41 9.23 -2.13
C THR A 47 0.60 10.06 -0.85
N GLY A 48 1.67 9.78 -0.12
CA GLY A 48 2.07 10.50 1.08
C GLY A 48 2.66 9.58 2.13
N SER A 49 2.59 10.04 3.39
CA SER A 49 2.97 9.21 4.55
C SER A 49 1.83 8.31 5.03
N TYR A 50 0.59 8.65 4.67
CA TYR A 50 -0.63 7.98 5.13
C TYR A 50 -0.64 6.47 4.84
N ASN A 51 -0.73 5.66 5.89
CA ASN A 51 -0.99 4.22 5.79
C ASN A 51 -2.50 3.96 5.76
N TYR A 52 -2.97 3.00 4.96
CA TYR A 52 -4.38 2.56 4.94
C TYR A 52 -4.78 1.84 6.23
N SER A 53 -4.92 2.60 7.32
CA SER A 53 -5.12 2.10 8.67
C SER A 53 -5.90 3.10 9.52
N ARG A 54 -6.60 2.59 10.55
CA ARG A 54 -7.38 3.42 11.46
C ARG A 54 -6.52 4.43 12.24
N ASN A 55 -5.27 4.09 12.56
CA ASN A 55 -4.39 5.02 13.29
C ASN A 55 -3.96 6.20 12.42
N ALA A 56 -3.66 5.98 11.14
CA ALA A 56 -3.37 7.06 10.20
C ALA A 56 -4.56 8.02 10.04
N THR A 57 -5.80 7.50 10.10
CA THR A 57 -7.01 8.34 9.99
C THR A 57 -7.29 9.19 11.23
N TYR A 58 -7.05 8.66 12.44
CA TYR A 58 -7.59 9.26 13.67
C TYR A 58 -6.56 9.61 14.74
N ARG A 59 -5.27 9.28 14.53
CA ARG A 59 -4.26 9.41 15.58
C ARG A 59 -2.93 9.98 15.12
N ASN A 60 -2.44 9.58 13.95
CA ASN A 60 -1.13 10.01 13.48
C ASN A 60 -1.26 11.32 12.71
N ASP A 61 -0.22 12.15 12.81
CA ASP A 61 -0.02 13.24 11.87
C ASP A 61 0.53 12.66 10.56
N GLU A 62 -0.29 12.67 9.51
CA GLU A 62 0.03 12.10 8.21
C GLU A 62 -0.25 13.12 7.11
N ASN A 63 0.56 13.10 6.04
CA ASN A 63 0.20 13.80 4.81
C ASN A 63 -0.50 12.84 3.83
N PHE A 64 -1.46 13.39 3.09
CA PHE A 64 -2.20 12.68 2.05
C PHE A 64 -2.38 13.60 0.86
N LEU A 65 -1.79 13.21 -0.26
CA LEU A 65 -1.81 13.96 -1.51
C LEU A 65 -2.70 13.23 -2.50
N ILE A 66 -3.51 14.00 -3.23
CA ILE A 66 -4.31 13.53 -4.36
C ILE A 66 -3.89 14.35 -5.57
N ILE A 67 -3.28 13.68 -6.54
CA ILE A 67 -2.73 14.29 -7.75
C ILE A 67 -3.60 13.84 -8.92
N ARG A 68 -4.12 14.81 -9.67
CA ARG A 68 -4.90 14.61 -10.92
C ARG A 68 -4.39 15.47 -12.07
N ASP A 69 -3.29 16.19 -11.83
CA ASP A 69 -2.72 17.06 -12.84
C ASP A 69 -1.97 16.20 -13.85
N LYS A 70 -2.43 16.24 -15.11
CA LYS A 70 -1.90 15.39 -16.16
C LYS A 70 -0.43 15.68 -16.47
N GLU A 71 0.02 16.92 -16.38
CA GLU A 71 1.42 17.28 -16.62
C GLU A 71 2.32 16.68 -15.55
N ILE A 72 1.89 16.71 -14.29
CA ILE A 72 2.64 16.09 -13.17
C ILE A 72 2.67 14.56 -13.31
N LEU A 73 1.61 13.95 -13.82
CA LEU A 73 1.52 12.49 -13.95
C LEU A 73 2.30 11.92 -15.13
N GLU A 74 2.54 12.72 -16.18
CA GLU A 74 3.23 12.30 -17.41
C GLU A 74 4.68 12.79 -17.51
N ALA A 75 5.17 13.59 -16.56
CA ALA A 75 6.55 14.09 -16.48
C ALA A 75 7.58 13.01 -16.10
#